data_AF-A0A3S4MTW7-F1
#
_entry.id   AF-A0A3S4MTW7-F1
#
_cell.length_a   1.000
_cell.length_b   1.000
_cell.length_c   1.000
_cell.angle_alpha   90.00
_cell.angle_beta   90.00
_cell.angle_gamma   90.00
#
_symmetry.space_group_name_H-M   'P 1'
#
loop_
_entity.id
_entity.type
_entity.pdbx_description
1 polymer ?
#
loop_
_entity_poly.entity_id
_entity_poly.type
_entity_poly.pdbx_seq_one_letter_code
_entity_poly.pdbx_strand_id
1 'polypeptide(L)'
;MAEGKLTISDFNREELLDILSLLYVQGDRIIVLNNKMQKAIKANRQLRLKQATKRKKNRIANIAGLVFAAAVFLSDPTFATIRQSPIAYLAGQVFTRLFMISYSLKKAEAEKVLEEATLEVTNTTQYQSDNQEKQELESDPTFSYFISLIPDNFCKLEDFAGMIVLLKDYRAMNFQEAANLWRTEQHQQKMLQQQKQLERQLRQNHNQVMAEVRESTNRLRQDMQNARNESSKINRNLEDIRRNGVGIKAR
;
A
#
# COMPACT_ATOMS: atom_id res chain seq x y z
N MET A 1 -39.41 -25.01 -33.76
CA MET A 1 -39.80 -23.81 -32.98
C MET A 1 -38.58 -23.41 -32.20
N ALA A 2 -38.00 -22.24 -32.48
CA ALA A 2 -36.87 -21.74 -31.71
C ALA A 2 -37.43 -21.19 -30.39
N GLU A 3 -37.17 -21.89 -29.28
CA GLU A 3 -37.44 -21.35 -27.95
C GLU A 3 -36.63 -20.06 -27.81
N GLY A 4 -37.30 -18.91 -27.72
CA GLY A 4 -36.66 -17.64 -27.46
C GLY A 4 -35.92 -17.73 -26.13
N LYS A 5 -34.59 -17.61 -26.16
CA LYS A 5 -33.78 -17.59 -24.94
C LYS A 5 -34.21 -16.36 -24.14
N LEU A 6 -34.78 -16.56 -22.95
CA LEU A 6 -35.10 -15.47 -22.03
C LEU A 6 -33.87 -14.58 -21.83
N THR A 7 -34.12 -13.28 -21.77
CA THR A 7 -33.13 -12.24 -21.48
C THR A 7 -33.46 -11.61 -20.13
N ILE A 8 -32.47 -11.01 -19.47
CA ILE A 8 -32.70 -10.31 -18.20
C ILE A 8 -33.73 -9.17 -18.32
N SER A 9 -33.93 -8.62 -19.52
CA SER A 9 -34.89 -7.56 -19.78
C SER A 9 -36.35 -8.02 -19.78
N ASP A 10 -36.59 -9.34 -19.84
CA ASP A 10 -37.95 -9.90 -19.87
C ASP A 10 -38.61 -9.97 -18.47
N PHE A 11 -37.81 -9.79 -17.42
CA PHE A 11 -38.29 -9.79 -16.04
C PHE A 11 -38.83 -8.43 -15.64
N ASN A 12 -39.94 -8.42 -14.91
CA ASN A 12 -40.49 -7.20 -14.33
C ASN A 12 -39.63 -6.72 -13.15
N ARG A 13 -39.92 -5.52 -12.63
CA ARG A 13 -39.15 -4.92 -11.52
C ARG A 13 -39.04 -5.82 -10.29
N GLU A 14 -40.13 -6.44 -9.86
CA GLU A 14 -40.14 -7.25 -8.64
C GLU A 14 -39.33 -8.54 -8.84
N GLU A 15 -39.51 -9.19 -10.00
CA GLU A 15 -38.69 -10.35 -10.38
C GLU A 15 -37.21 -9.99 -10.49
N LEU A 16 -36.88 -8.81 -11.04
CA LEU A 16 -35.51 -8.31 -11.09
C LEU A 16 -34.94 -8.04 -9.70
N LEU A 17 -35.74 -7.49 -8.78
CA LEU A 17 -35.32 -7.29 -7.40
C LEU A 17 -34.98 -8.62 -6.73
N ASP A 18 -35.80 -9.65 -6.90
CA ASP A 18 -35.56 -10.97 -6.35
C ASP A 18 -34.31 -11.61 -6.96
N ILE A 19 -34.19 -11.58 -8.29
CA ILE A 19 -33.03 -12.12 -9.03
C ILE A 19 -31.75 -11.44 -8.57
N LEU A 20 -31.68 -10.10 -8.61
CA LEU A 20 -30.49 -9.36 -8.23
C LEU A 20 -30.16 -9.54 -6.75
N SER A 21 -31.17 -9.64 -5.88
CA SER A 21 -30.95 -9.89 -4.45
C SER A 21 -30.37 -11.27 -4.18
N LEU A 22 -30.86 -12.30 -4.88
CA LEU A 22 -30.30 -13.65 -4.84
C LEU A 22 -28.84 -13.64 -5.30
N LEU A 23 -28.57 -13.04 -6.47
CA LEU A 23 -27.21 -12.95 -7.01
C LEU A 23 -26.28 -12.17 -6.07
N TYR A 24 -26.77 -11.10 -5.45
CA TYR A 24 -26.00 -10.31 -4.49
C TYR A 24 -25.67 -11.12 -3.22
N VAL A 25 -26.66 -11.72 -2.57
CA VAL A 25 -26.45 -12.47 -1.30
C VAL A 25 -25.51 -13.64 -1.51
N GLN A 26 -25.71 -14.40 -2.60
CA GLN A 26 -24.89 -15.57 -2.91
C GLN A 26 -23.48 -15.18 -3.36
N GLY A 27 -23.37 -14.16 -4.22
CA GLY A 27 -22.08 -13.61 -4.65
C GLY A 27 -21.26 -13.05 -3.49
N ASP A 28 -21.88 -12.33 -2.56
CA ASP A 28 -21.23 -11.81 -1.35
C ASP A 28 -20.68 -12.96 -0.49
N ARG A 29 -21.48 -14.00 -0.28
CA ARG A 29 -21.06 -15.18 0.50
C ARG A 29 -19.87 -15.90 -0.13
N ILE A 30 -19.86 -16.06 -1.46
CA ILE A 30 -18.72 -16.63 -2.20
C ILE A 30 -17.45 -15.78 -1.99
N ILE A 31 -17.57 -14.45 -2.07
CA ILE A 31 -16.45 -13.52 -1.85
C ILE A 31 -15.93 -13.61 -0.40
N VAL A 32 -16.83 -13.66 0.58
CA VAL A 32 -16.48 -13.79 2.00
C VAL A 32 -15.72 -15.09 2.27
N LEU A 33 -16.21 -16.21 1.75
CA LEU A 33 -15.54 -17.52 1.87
C LEU A 33 -14.15 -17.49 1.24
N ASN A 34 -14.03 -16.97 0.01
CA ASN A 34 -12.75 -16.85 -0.68
C ASN A 34 -11.76 -15.97 0.12
N ASN A 35 -12.22 -14.85 0.65
CA ASN A 35 -11.40 -13.96 1.49
C ASN A 35 -10.94 -14.65 2.79
N LYS A 36 -11.84 -15.39 3.45
CA LYS A 36 -11.53 -16.17 4.65
C LYS A 36 -10.45 -17.22 4.38
N MET A 37 -10.61 -17.98 3.29
CA MET A 37 -9.65 -19.00 2.85
C MET A 37 -8.28 -18.39 2.50
N GLN A 38 -8.25 -17.30 1.71
CA GLN A 38 -7.02 -16.60 1.36
C GLN A 38 -6.32 -16.00 2.58
N LYS A 39 -7.09 -15.47 3.54
CA LYS A 39 -6.55 -14.96 4.80
C LYS A 39 -5.91 -16.07 5.63
N ALA A 40 -6.53 -17.25 5.71
CA ALA A 40 -5.96 -18.41 6.40
C ALA A 40 -4.64 -18.86 5.76
N ILE A 41 -4.60 -18.98 4.42
CA ILE A 41 -3.36 -19.30 3.68
C ILE A 41 -2.28 -18.27 3.96
N LYS A 42 -2.60 -16.98 3.84
CA LYS A 42 -1.63 -15.89 4.05
C LYS A 42 -1.09 -15.88 5.48
N ALA A 43 -1.94 -16.08 6.48
CA ALA A 43 -1.54 -16.13 7.87
C ALA A 43 -0.59 -17.32 8.14
N ASN A 44 -0.91 -18.52 7.65
CA ASN A 44 -0.05 -19.69 7.87
C ASN A 44 1.28 -19.56 7.11
N ARG A 45 1.26 -19.08 5.86
CA ARG A 45 2.49 -18.79 5.09
C ARG A 45 3.41 -17.84 5.85
N GLN A 46 2.88 -16.76 6.41
CA GLN A 46 3.67 -15.82 7.20
C GLN A 46 4.23 -16.46 8.47
N LEU A 47 3.43 -17.27 9.17
CA LEU A 47 3.86 -17.97 10.37
C LEU A 47 4.99 -18.97 10.06
N ARG A 48 4.83 -19.79 9.03
CA ARG A 48 5.82 -20.79 8.59
C ARG A 48 7.11 -20.15 8.09
N LEU A 49 7.03 -19.06 7.32
CA LEU A 49 8.23 -18.30 6.93
C LEU A 49 8.98 -17.72 8.14
N LYS A 50 8.27 -17.16 9.13
CA LYS A 50 8.89 -16.67 10.38
C LYS A 50 9.55 -17.81 11.15
N GLN A 51 8.88 -18.96 11.28
CA GLN A 51 9.44 -20.13 11.95
C GLN A 51 10.67 -20.69 11.23
N ALA A 52 10.63 -20.82 9.90
CA ALA A 52 11.76 -21.30 9.09
C ALA A 52 12.96 -20.34 9.20
N THR A 53 12.71 -19.04 9.12
CA THR A 53 13.75 -18.01 9.32
C THR A 53 14.35 -18.09 10.73
N LYS A 54 13.52 -18.25 11.77
CA LYS A 54 13.99 -18.39 13.15
C LYS A 54 14.81 -19.66 13.36
N ARG A 55 14.37 -20.81 12.82
CA ARG A 55 15.11 -22.08 12.88
C ARG A 55 16.47 -21.95 12.20
N LYS A 56 16.52 -21.33 11.02
CA LYS A 56 17.78 -21.08 10.29
C LYS A 56 18.73 -20.18 11.09
N LYS A 57 18.21 -19.08 11.66
CA LYS A 57 18.96 -18.19 12.55
C LYS A 57 19.54 -18.94 13.76
N ASN A 58 18.74 -19.75 14.45
CA ASN A 58 19.19 -20.52 15.61
C ASN A 58 20.25 -21.56 15.24
N ARG A 59 20.08 -22.30 14.15
CA ARG A 59 21.07 -23.29 13.68
C ARG A 59 22.41 -22.64 13.37
N ILE A 60 22.38 -21.49 12.72
CA ILE A 60 23.60 -20.74 12.36
C ILE A 60 24.26 -20.14 13.61
N ALA A 61 23.47 -19.59 14.55
CA ALA A 61 24.00 -19.11 15.84
C ALA A 61 24.69 -20.23 16.61
N ASN A 62 24.12 -21.44 16.63
CA ASN A 62 24.74 -22.61 17.26
C ASN A 62 26.05 -23.02 16.57
N ILE A 63 26.09 -23.02 15.23
CA ILE A 63 27.33 -23.32 14.47
C ILE A 63 28.40 -22.25 14.73
N ALA A 64 28.04 -20.97 14.68
CA ALA A 64 28.97 -19.88 14.97
C ALA A 64 29.50 -19.94 16.40
N GLY A 65 28.64 -20.26 17.37
CA GLY A 65 29.02 -20.49 18.77
C GLY A 65 30.01 -21.64 18.93
N LEU A 66 29.80 -22.76 18.22
CA LEU A 66 30.74 -23.90 18.21
C LEU A 66 32.08 -23.56 17.57
N VAL A 67 32.09 -22.86 16.43
CA VAL A 67 33.34 -22.43 15.76
C VAL A 67 34.11 -21.44 16.64
N PHE A 68 33.42 -20.48 17.27
CA PHE A 68 34.03 -19.55 18.19
C PHE A 68 34.59 -20.24 19.43
N ALA A 69 33.85 -21.20 20.02
CA ALA A 69 34.34 -22.00 21.13
C ALA A 69 35.58 -22.80 20.74
N ALA A 70 35.57 -23.49 19.59
CA ALA A 70 36.72 -24.24 19.09
C ALA A 70 37.94 -23.35 18.84
N ALA A 71 37.77 -22.17 18.24
CA ALA A 71 38.86 -21.21 18.02
C ALA A 71 39.45 -20.68 19.35
N VAL A 72 38.61 -20.51 20.37
CA VAL A 72 39.02 -20.11 21.73
C VAL A 72 39.74 -21.23 22.48
N PHE A 73 39.34 -22.49 22.27
CA PHE A 73 39.96 -23.66 22.92
C PHE A 73 41.24 -24.12 22.22
N LEU A 74 41.39 -23.86 20.91
CA LEU A 74 42.57 -24.22 20.12
C LEU A 74 43.63 -23.11 20.05
N SER A 75 43.34 -21.91 20.57
CA SER A 75 44.31 -20.83 20.59
C SER A 75 45.25 -20.95 21.79
N ASP A 76 46.52 -21.22 21.48
CA ASP A 76 47.72 -21.06 22.31
C ASP A 76 47.68 -19.81 23.24
N PRO A 77 48.43 -19.75 24.35
CA PRO A 77 48.36 -18.67 25.35
C PRO A 77 48.79 -17.30 24.81
N THR A 78 49.26 -17.19 23.57
CA THR A 78 49.55 -15.94 22.86
C THR A 78 48.30 -15.15 22.42
N PHE A 79 47.11 -15.77 22.37
CA PHE A 79 45.86 -15.08 22.01
C PHE A 79 45.16 -14.36 23.19
N ALA A 80 45.66 -14.52 24.41
CA ALA A 80 45.10 -13.87 25.61
C ALA A 80 45.05 -12.33 25.49
N THR A 81 46.02 -11.73 24.80
CA THR A 81 46.17 -10.28 24.63
C THR A 81 45.15 -9.69 23.65
N ILE A 82 44.78 -10.43 22.60
CA ILE A 82 43.78 -9.98 21.61
C ILE A 82 42.38 -9.98 22.22
N ARG A 83 42.14 -10.92 23.16
CA ARG A 83 40.86 -11.12 23.86
C ARG A 83 40.40 -9.92 24.70
N GLN A 84 41.32 -9.04 25.10
CA GLN A 84 41.04 -7.85 25.91
C GLN A 84 41.03 -6.54 25.09
N SER A 85 41.30 -6.60 23.78
CA SER A 85 41.34 -5.40 22.96
C SER A 85 39.92 -4.94 22.55
N PRO A 86 39.59 -3.64 22.64
CA PRO A 86 38.32 -3.08 22.15
C PRO A 86 38.06 -3.37 20.66
N ILE A 87 39.14 -3.54 19.90
CA ILE A 87 39.14 -3.83 18.45
C ILE A 87 38.60 -5.24 18.18
N ALA A 88 38.95 -6.24 18.99
CA ALA A 88 38.42 -7.60 18.85
C ALA A 88 36.91 -7.65 19.14
N TYR A 89 36.42 -6.86 20.10
CA TYR A 89 34.99 -6.75 20.40
C TYR A 89 34.21 -6.06 19.26
N LEU A 90 34.76 -4.98 18.70
CA LEU A 90 34.17 -4.27 17.54
C LEU A 90 34.20 -5.11 16.26
N ALA A 91 35.30 -5.82 15.99
CA ALA A 91 35.39 -6.76 14.88
C ALA A 91 34.37 -7.90 15.03
N GLY A 92 34.18 -8.43 16.25
CA GLY A 92 33.14 -9.41 16.56
C GLY A 92 31.72 -8.89 16.34
N GLN A 93 31.43 -7.62 16.67
CA GLN A 93 30.13 -6.99 16.38
C GLN A 93 29.90 -6.77 14.87
N VAL A 94 30.93 -6.36 14.13
CA VAL A 94 30.84 -6.18 12.68
C VAL A 94 30.70 -7.53 11.97
N PHE A 95 31.41 -8.57 12.42
CA PHE A 95 31.27 -9.92 11.89
C PHE A 95 29.87 -10.48 12.16
N THR A 96 29.33 -10.32 13.37
CA THR A 96 27.95 -10.75 13.69
C THR A 96 26.90 -9.97 12.89
N ARG A 97 27.10 -8.67 12.63
CA ARG A 97 26.21 -7.84 11.80
C ARG A 97 26.31 -8.15 10.30
N LEU A 98 27.50 -8.39 9.77
CA LEU A 98 27.71 -8.81 8.37
C LEU A 98 27.22 -10.23 8.12
N PHE A 99 27.42 -11.13 9.10
CA PHE A 99 26.83 -12.47 9.06
C PHE A 99 25.30 -12.35 9.07
N MET A 100 24.72 -11.44 9.87
CA MET A 100 23.28 -11.08 9.90
C MET A 100 22.62 -10.72 8.57
N ILE A 101 23.35 -10.12 7.66
CA ILE A 101 22.82 -9.62 6.37
C ILE A 101 22.69 -10.76 5.34
N SER A 102 23.39 -11.88 5.50
CA SER A 102 23.35 -13.03 4.57
C SER A 102 22.18 -14.01 4.80
N TYR A 103 21.25 -13.69 5.70
CA TYR A 103 20.31 -14.65 6.34
C TYR A 103 18.89 -14.75 5.76
N SER A 104 18.63 -14.18 4.59
CA SER A 104 17.37 -14.46 3.90
C SER A 104 17.29 -15.94 3.53
N LEU A 105 16.10 -16.54 3.67
CA LEU A 105 15.83 -17.85 3.07
C LEU A 105 16.21 -17.77 1.58
N LYS A 106 16.92 -18.78 1.06
CA LYS A 106 17.15 -18.85 -0.39
C LYS A 106 15.77 -18.92 -1.04
N LYS A 107 15.59 -18.29 -2.20
CA LYS A 107 14.29 -18.21 -2.88
C LYS A 107 13.59 -19.58 -2.98
N ALA A 108 14.32 -20.61 -3.42
CA ALA A 108 13.81 -21.98 -3.52
C ALA A 108 13.42 -22.61 -2.16
N GLU A 109 14.10 -22.27 -1.08
CA GLU A 109 13.78 -22.75 0.28
C GLU A 109 12.53 -22.03 0.81
N ALA A 110 12.40 -20.73 0.54
CA ALA A 110 11.21 -19.95 0.87
C ALA A 110 9.98 -20.43 0.10
N GLU A 111 10.13 -20.77 -1.19
CA GLU A 111 9.06 -21.30 -2.05
C GLU A 111 8.54 -22.64 -1.52
N LYS A 112 9.44 -23.59 -1.19
CA LYS A 112 9.04 -24.87 -0.58
C LYS A 112 8.28 -24.69 0.73
N VAL A 113 8.77 -23.82 1.62
CA VAL A 113 8.08 -23.50 2.90
C VAL A 113 6.71 -22.90 2.63
N LEU A 114 6.56 -22.10 1.58
CA LEU A 114 5.28 -21.50 1.20
C LEU A 114 4.28 -22.53 0.66
N GLU A 115 4.76 -23.46 -0.16
CA GLU A 115 3.97 -24.56 -0.72
C GLU A 115 3.46 -25.48 0.39
N GLU A 116 4.36 -25.96 1.26
CA GLU A 116 4.00 -26.76 2.43
C GLU A 116 3.01 -26.02 3.35
N ALA A 117 3.25 -24.73 3.63
CA ALA A 117 2.35 -23.93 4.45
C ALA A 117 0.96 -23.75 3.82
N THR A 118 0.87 -23.78 2.49
CA THR A 118 -0.41 -23.75 1.78
C THR A 118 -1.11 -25.09 1.93
N LEU A 119 -0.39 -26.19 1.67
CA LEU A 119 -0.92 -27.55 1.74
C LEU A 119 -1.45 -27.88 3.14
N GLU A 120 -0.76 -27.44 4.19
CA GLU A 120 -1.21 -27.57 5.57
C GLU A 120 -2.57 -26.91 5.81
N VAL A 121 -2.79 -25.71 5.28
CA VAL A 121 -4.08 -25.00 5.43
C VAL A 121 -5.15 -25.67 4.59
N THR A 122 -4.85 -26.02 3.34
CA THR A 122 -5.83 -26.65 2.44
C THR A 122 -6.33 -28.00 2.94
N ASN A 123 -5.51 -28.70 3.72
CA ASN A 123 -5.86 -29.98 4.33
C ASN A 123 -6.61 -29.85 5.67
N THR A 124 -6.83 -28.63 6.18
CA THR A 124 -7.64 -28.45 7.40
C THR A 124 -9.13 -28.66 7.11
N THR A 125 -9.84 -29.27 8.07
CA THR A 125 -11.30 -29.48 7.99
C THR A 125 -12.05 -28.17 7.74
N GLN A 126 -11.61 -27.07 8.36
CA GLN A 126 -12.25 -25.77 8.17
C GLN A 126 -12.10 -25.26 6.73
N TYR A 127 -10.91 -25.37 6.14
CA TYR A 127 -10.69 -24.94 4.76
C TYR A 127 -11.47 -25.81 3.77
N GLN A 128 -11.51 -27.11 3.99
CA GLN A 128 -12.29 -28.04 3.16
C GLN A 128 -13.79 -27.74 3.25
N SER A 129 -14.31 -27.50 4.46
CA SER A 129 -15.70 -27.08 4.68
C SER A 129 -16.02 -25.76 3.97
N ASP A 130 -15.18 -24.73 4.15
CA ASP A 130 -15.36 -23.42 3.50
C ASP A 130 -15.30 -23.55 1.96
N ASN A 131 -14.41 -24.40 1.44
CA ASN A 131 -14.28 -24.65 0.00
C ASN A 131 -15.46 -25.43 -0.57
N GLN A 132 -15.99 -26.41 0.17
CA GLN A 132 -17.17 -27.18 -0.23
C GLN A 132 -18.40 -26.27 -0.26
N GLU A 133 -18.63 -25.48 0.79
CA GLU A 133 -19.72 -24.50 0.83
C GLU A 133 -19.63 -23.52 -0.34
N LYS A 134 -18.43 -23.04 -0.65
CA LYS A 134 -18.19 -22.19 -1.81
C LYS A 134 -18.57 -22.89 -3.12
N GLN A 135 -18.16 -24.15 -3.30
CA GLN A 135 -18.48 -24.93 -4.50
C GLN A 135 -19.98 -25.19 -4.63
N GLU A 136 -20.67 -25.46 -3.53
CA GLU A 136 -22.13 -25.62 -3.50
C GLU A 136 -22.84 -24.33 -3.94
N LEU A 137 -22.37 -23.17 -3.47
CA LEU A 137 -22.91 -21.87 -3.90
C LEU A 137 -22.58 -21.56 -5.38
N GLU A 138 -21.40 -21.91 -5.86
CA GLU A 138 -21.00 -21.69 -7.26
C GLU A 138 -21.69 -22.65 -8.24
N SER A 139 -22.05 -23.85 -7.77
CA SER A 139 -22.72 -24.89 -8.58
C SER A 139 -24.24 -24.87 -8.48
N ASP A 140 -24.80 -23.97 -7.68
CA ASP A 140 -26.24 -23.77 -7.58
C ASP A 140 -26.84 -23.49 -8.98
N PRO A 141 -27.77 -24.34 -9.45
CA PRO A 141 -28.37 -24.20 -10.78
C PRO A 141 -29.14 -22.89 -10.97
N THR A 142 -29.81 -22.40 -9.92
CA THR A 142 -30.61 -21.16 -9.97
C THR A 142 -29.69 -19.96 -10.07
N PHE A 143 -28.63 -19.93 -9.25
CA PHE A 143 -27.59 -18.90 -9.34
C PHE A 143 -26.92 -18.88 -10.72
N SER A 144 -26.48 -20.06 -11.18
CA SER A 144 -25.80 -20.23 -12.48
C SER A 144 -26.69 -19.82 -13.66
N TYR A 145 -27.99 -20.12 -13.57
CA TYR A 145 -28.95 -19.70 -14.58
C TYR A 145 -29.07 -18.17 -14.61
N PHE A 146 -29.39 -17.53 -13.49
CA PHE A 146 -29.63 -16.09 -13.48
C PHE A 146 -28.38 -15.27 -13.76
N ILE A 147 -27.22 -15.67 -13.25
CA ILE A 147 -25.97 -14.96 -13.55
C ILE A 147 -25.65 -15.01 -15.05
N SER A 148 -26.03 -16.10 -15.74
CA SER A 148 -25.84 -16.23 -17.20
C SER A 148 -26.74 -15.32 -18.03
N LEU A 149 -27.82 -14.78 -17.44
CA LEU A 149 -28.70 -13.81 -18.09
C LEU A 149 -28.18 -12.37 -17.96
N ILE A 150 -27.33 -12.11 -16.96
CA ILE A 150 -26.72 -10.80 -16.75
C ILE A 150 -25.62 -10.56 -17.80
N PRO A 151 -25.59 -9.41 -18.48
CA PRO A 151 -24.48 -9.04 -19.33
C PRO A 151 -23.17 -8.91 -18.54
N ASP A 152 -22.06 -9.46 -19.07
CA ASP A 152 -20.74 -9.51 -18.41
C ASP A 152 -20.25 -8.18 -17.83
N ASN A 153 -20.66 -7.07 -18.45
CA ASN A 153 -20.30 -5.71 -18.06
C ASN A 153 -21.08 -5.16 -16.85
N PHE A 154 -21.95 -5.99 -16.24
CA PHE A 154 -22.71 -5.71 -15.02
C PHE A 154 -22.67 -6.88 -14.01
N CYS A 155 -21.74 -7.83 -14.17
CA CYS A 155 -21.62 -9.01 -13.30
C CYS A 155 -20.79 -8.77 -12.03
N LYS A 156 -20.66 -7.52 -11.57
CA LYS A 156 -19.99 -7.22 -10.29
C LYS A 156 -21.00 -7.11 -9.16
N LEU A 157 -20.56 -7.46 -7.96
CA LEU A 157 -21.41 -7.41 -6.77
C LEU A 157 -21.92 -5.98 -6.50
N GLU A 158 -21.07 -4.98 -6.73
CA GLU A 158 -21.44 -3.56 -6.56
C GLU A 158 -22.50 -3.13 -7.57
N ASP A 159 -22.49 -3.71 -8.78
CA ASP A 159 -23.48 -3.43 -9.81
C ASP A 159 -24.86 -3.95 -9.39
N PHE A 160 -24.93 -5.15 -8.82
CA PHE A 160 -26.17 -5.70 -8.27
C PHE A 160 -26.70 -4.83 -7.14
N ALA A 161 -25.85 -4.47 -6.18
CA ALA A 161 -26.24 -3.60 -5.06
C ALA A 161 -26.80 -2.25 -5.54
N GLY A 162 -26.09 -1.61 -6.48
CA GLY A 162 -26.52 -0.34 -7.06
C GLY A 162 -27.87 -0.43 -7.77
N MET A 163 -28.04 -1.45 -8.61
CA MET A 163 -29.30 -1.66 -9.33
C MET A 163 -30.48 -2.02 -8.41
N ILE A 164 -30.25 -2.81 -7.35
CA ILE A 164 -31.28 -3.11 -6.34
C ILE A 164 -31.81 -1.82 -5.72
N VAL A 165 -30.92 -0.89 -5.34
CA VAL A 165 -31.33 0.40 -4.76
C VAL A 165 -32.17 1.19 -5.76
N LEU A 166 -31.73 1.29 -7.02
CA LEU A 166 -32.46 2.03 -8.05
C LEU A 166 -33.85 1.45 -8.32
N LEU A 167 -33.98 0.12 -8.32
CA LEU A 167 -35.26 -0.57 -8.49
C LEU A 167 -36.16 -0.41 -7.26
N LYS A 168 -35.61 -0.51 -6.04
CA LYS A 168 -36.37 -0.30 -4.79
C LYS A 168 -36.91 1.13 -4.65
N ASP A 169 -36.12 2.11 -5.10
CA ASP A 169 -36.49 3.52 -5.05
C ASP A 169 -37.39 3.95 -6.22
N TYR A 170 -37.86 3.01 -7.05
CA TYR A 170 -38.70 3.27 -8.24
C TYR A 170 -38.03 4.20 -9.27
N ARG A 171 -36.71 4.35 -9.20
CA ARG A 171 -35.92 5.14 -10.15
C ARG A 171 -35.68 4.38 -11.45
N ALA A 172 -35.85 3.07 -11.42
CA ALA A 172 -35.86 2.20 -12.58
C ALA A 172 -37.00 1.18 -12.51
N MET A 173 -37.54 0.81 -13.67
CA MET A 173 -38.62 -0.16 -13.79
C MET A 173 -38.17 -1.48 -14.45
N ASN A 174 -37.00 -1.49 -15.09
CA ASN A 174 -36.42 -2.66 -15.73
C ASN A 174 -34.89 -2.64 -15.63
N PHE A 175 -34.27 -3.75 -16.04
CA PHE A 175 -32.82 -3.92 -15.95
C PHE A 175 -32.05 -2.88 -16.76
N GLN A 176 -32.48 -2.58 -17.98
CA GLN A 176 -31.78 -1.64 -18.87
C GLN A 176 -31.76 -0.21 -18.28
N GLU A 177 -32.87 0.23 -17.71
CA GLU A 177 -32.97 1.52 -17.05
C GLU A 177 -32.08 1.58 -15.80
N ALA A 178 -32.16 0.55 -14.94
CA ALA A 178 -31.33 0.45 -13.74
C ALA A 178 -29.83 0.45 -14.09
N ALA A 179 -29.45 -0.34 -15.10
CA ALA A 179 -28.09 -0.45 -15.58
C ALA A 179 -27.54 0.87 -16.14
N ASN A 180 -28.35 1.60 -16.92
CA ASN A 180 -27.97 2.90 -17.46
C ASN A 180 -27.81 3.95 -16.36
N LEU A 181 -28.79 4.04 -15.45
CA LEU A 181 -28.74 4.97 -14.32
C LEU A 181 -27.54 4.69 -13.42
N TRP A 182 -27.28 3.42 -13.11
CA TRP A 182 -26.13 3.02 -12.30
C TRP A 182 -24.81 3.42 -12.95
N ARG A 183 -24.65 3.23 -14.26
CA ARG A 183 -23.45 3.70 -14.98
C ARG A 183 -23.28 5.21 -14.89
N THR A 184 -24.37 5.97 -15.00
CA THR A 184 -24.34 7.42 -14.85
C THR A 184 -23.88 7.81 -13.46
N GLU A 185 -24.40 7.17 -12.40
CA GLU A 185 -23.97 7.44 -11.02
C GLU A 185 -22.49 7.09 -10.78
N GLN A 186 -22.04 5.94 -11.28
CA GLN A 186 -20.64 5.53 -11.21
C GLN A 186 -19.71 6.55 -11.91
N HIS A 187 -20.12 7.01 -13.09
CA HIS A 187 -19.38 8.04 -13.82
C HIS A 187 -19.31 9.36 -13.04
N GLN A 188 -20.44 9.81 -12.48
CA GLN A 188 -20.50 11.04 -11.67
C GLN A 188 -19.61 10.94 -10.42
N GLN A 189 -19.63 9.82 -9.72
CA GLN A 189 -18.77 9.61 -8.56
C GLN A 189 -17.28 9.67 -8.93
N LYS A 190 -16.89 9.06 -10.06
CA LYS A 190 -15.51 9.11 -10.56
C LYS A 190 -15.09 10.54 -10.90
N MET A 191 -15.94 11.30 -11.58
CA MET A 191 -15.68 12.70 -11.90
C MET A 191 -15.52 13.56 -10.64
N LEU A 192 -16.37 13.35 -9.63
CA LEU A 192 -16.28 14.06 -8.35
C LEU A 192 -14.98 13.76 -7.61
N GLN A 193 -14.53 12.50 -7.63
CA GLN A 193 -13.24 12.12 -7.04
C GLN A 193 -12.06 12.77 -7.77
N GLN A 194 -12.08 12.78 -9.10
CA GLN A 194 -11.07 13.45 -9.92
C GLN A 194 -11.03 14.95 -9.67
N GLN A 195 -12.19 15.61 -9.57
CA GLN A 195 -12.29 17.01 -9.23
C GLN A 195 -11.68 17.30 -7.84
N LYS A 196 -12.02 16.49 -6.82
CA LYS A 196 -11.42 16.62 -5.48
C LYS A 196 -9.90 16.44 -5.51
N GLN A 197 -9.38 15.55 -6.36
CA GLN A 197 -7.94 15.37 -6.50
C GLN A 197 -7.28 16.58 -7.17
N LEU A 198 -7.89 17.11 -8.24
CA LEU A 198 -7.42 18.31 -8.92
C LEU A 198 -7.42 19.52 -7.98
N GLU A 199 -8.47 19.71 -7.18
CA GLU A 199 -8.53 20.77 -6.18
C GLU A 199 -7.41 20.66 -5.14
N ARG A 200 -7.07 19.44 -4.69
CA ARG A 200 -5.94 19.22 -3.78
C ARG A 200 -4.61 19.60 -4.44
N GLN A 201 -4.41 19.22 -5.70
CA GLN A 201 -3.20 19.59 -6.46
C GLN A 201 -3.11 21.10 -6.67
N LEU A 202 -4.21 21.77 -7.01
CA LEU A 202 -4.27 23.23 -7.14
C LEU A 202 -3.95 23.92 -5.82
N ARG A 203 -4.49 23.45 -4.69
CA ARG A 203 -4.15 23.98 -3.36
C ARG A 203 -2.68 23.78 -3.01
N GLN A 204 -2.12 22.61 -3.33
CA GLN A 204 -0.69 22.34 -3.11
C GLN A 204 0.19 23.28 -3.96
N ASN A 205 -0.13 23.42 -5.25
CA ASN A 205 0.60 24.32 -6.15
C ASN A 205 0.46 25.78 -5.68
N HIS A 206 -0.74 26.22 -5.33
CA HIS A 206 -0.97 27.56 -4.79
C HIS A 206 -0.14 27.82 -3.52
N ASN A 207 -0.07 26.84 -2.60
CA ASN A 207 0.75 26.96 -1.40
C ASN A 207 2.25 27.01 -1.72
N GLN A 208 2.72 26.23 -2.70
CA GLN A 208 4.12 26.27 -3.16
C GLN A 208 4.45 27.63 -3.75
N VAL A 209 3.64 28.12 -4.69
CA VAL A 209 3.82 29.44 -5.31
C VAL A 209 3.78 30.54 -4.24
N MET A 210 2.84 30.49 -3.30
CA MET A 210 2.78 31.47 -2.21
C MET A 210 3.99 31.41 -1.28
N ALA A 211 4.55 30.22 -1.04
CA ALA A 211 5.78 30.07 -0.27
C ALA A 211 6.98 30.68 -1.03
N GLU A 212 7.12 30.39 -2.33
CA GLU A 212 8.16 30.96 -3.19
C GLU A 212 8.06 32.49 -3.31
N VAL A 213 6.83 33.02 -3.44
CA VAL A 213 6.58 34.47 -3.46
C VAL A 213 6.95 35.10 -2.12
N ARG A 214 6.60 34.48 -0.99
CA ARG A 214 7.03 34.97 0.33
C ARG A 214 8.53 34.93 0.50
N GLU A 215 9.18 33.86 0.07
CA GLU A 215 10.63 33.71 0.17
C GLU A 215 11.35 34.75 -0.70
N SER A 216 10.93 34.93 -1.95
CA SER A 216 11.50 35.95 -2.85
C SER A 216 11.29 37.36 -2.31
N THR A 217 10.12 37.66 -1.75
CA THR A 217 9.84 38.95 -1.09
C THR A 217 10.75 39.18 0.12
N ASN A 218 11.00 38.15 0.93
CA ASN A 218 11.90 38.23 2.08
C ASN A 218 13.36 38.45 1.65
N ARG A 219 13.83 37.75 0.62
CA ARG A 219 15.17 37.96 0.03
C ARG A 219 15.34 39.38 -0.49
N LEU A 220 14.38 39.88 -1.27
CA LEU A 220 14.40 41.26 -1.79
C LEU A 220 14.45 42.29 -0.66
N ARG A 221 13.69 42.08 0.42
CA ARG A 221 13.70 42.96 1.60
C ARG A 221 15.07 43.00 2.27
N GLN A 222 15.73 41.84 2.37
CA GLN A 222 17.08 41.73 2.93
C GLN A 222 18.12 42.44 2.03
N ASP A 223 18.04 42.24 0.72
CA ASP A 223 18.92 42.91 -0.25
C ASP A 223 18.77 44.43 -0.20
N MET A 224 17.53 44.93 -0.10
CA MET A 224 17.27 46.36 0.06
C MET A 224 17.83 46.92 1.38
N GLN A 225 17.76 46.16 2.47
CA GLN A 225 18.36 46.58 3.75
C GLN A 225 19.89 46.63 3.64
N ASN A 226 20.51 45.64 3.00
CA ASN A 226 21.95 45.62 2.76
C ASN A 226 22.40 46.82 1.91
N ALA A 227 21.71 47.08 0.80
CA ALA A 227 21.99 48.24 -0.06
C ALA A 227 21.83 49.57 0.68
N ARG A 228 20.82 49.72 1.55
CA ARG A 228 20.67 50.90 2.42
C ARG A 228 21.82 51.05 3.40
N ASN A 229 22.24 49.94 4.02
CA ASN A 229 23.35 49.95 4.96
C ASN A 229 24.67 50.34 4.26
N GLU A 230 24.94 49.79 3.09
CA GLU A 230 26.11 50.16 2.27
C GLU A 230 26.06 51.62 1.83
N SER A 231 24.92 52.10 1.33
CA SER A 231 24.72 53.51 0.99
C SER A 231 24.98 54.43 2.20
N SER A 232 24.50 54.05 3.39
CA SER A 232 24.76 54.81 4.63
C SER A 232 26.25 54.84 5.01
N LYS A 233 27.00 53.77 4.73
CA LYS A 233 28.45 53.70 4.98
C LYS A 233 29.19 54.61 3.99
N ILE A 234 28.84 54.54 2.71
CA ILE A 234 29.40 55.41 1.67
C ILE A 234 29.15 56.88 2.02
N ASN A 235 27.93 57.23 2.44
CA ASN A 235 27.59 58.61 2.78
C ASN A 235 28.38 59.11 4.00
N ARG A 236 28.54 58.26 5.04
CA ARG A 236 29.41 58.56 6.18
C ARG A 236 30.87 58.76 5.77
N ASN A 237 31.41 57.87 4.93
CA ASN A 237 32.77 58.00 4.42
C ASN A 237 32.96 59.30 3.60
N LEU A 238 31.97 59.69 2.78
CA LEU A 238 31.99 60.95 2.03
C LEU A 238 31.96 62.17 2.96
N GLU A 239 31.15 62.15 4.02
CA GLU A 239 31.14 63.20 5.03
C GLU A 239 32.47 63.31 5.78
N ASP A 240 33.10 62.20 6.13
CA ASP A 240 34.42 62.17 6.78
C ASP A 240 35.51 62.72 5.85
N ILE A 241 35.50 62.36 4.56
CA ILE A 241 36.40 62.96 3.56
C ILE A 241 36.16 64.47 3.47
N ARG A 242 34.91 64.93 3.46
CA ARG A 242 34.58 66.36 3.42
C ARG A 242 35.11 67.09 4.66
N ARG A 243 34.96 66.52 5.86
CA ARG A 243 35.47 67.10 7.10
C ARG A 243 37.00 67.14 7.15
N ASN A 244 37.66 66.07 6.70
CA ASN A 244 39.12 65.98 6.72
C ASN A 244 39.79 66.77 5.56
N GLY A 245 39.11 66.91 4.42
CA GLY A 245 39.59 67.70 3.27
C GLY A 245 39.50 69.21 3.48
N VAL A 246 38.65 69.69 4.39
CA VAL A 246 38.58 71.12 4.78
C VAL A 246 39.79 71.56 5.62
N GLY A 247 40.63 70.62 6.10
CA GLY A 247 41.89 70.91 6.78
C GLY A 247 43.07 71.30 5.87
N ILE A 248 42.95 71.22 4.55
CA ILE A 248 44.03 71.56 3.60
C ILE A 248 43.76 72.91 2.93
N LYS A 249 43.53 73.97 3.71
CA LYS A 249 43.74 75.36 3.27
C LYS A 249 44.03 76.24 4.49
N ALA A 250 45.31 76.32 4.86
CA ALA A 250 45.96 77.53 5.38
C ALA A 250 47.43 77.21 5.74
N ARG A 251 48.31 77.18 4.74
CA ARG A 251 49.69 77.68 4.83
C ARG A 251 50.08 78.24 3.48
#